data_AF-A0A9E5N7P8-F1
#
_entry.id   AF-A0A9E5N7P8-F1
#
_cell.length_a   1.000
_cell.length_b   1.000
_cell.length_c   1.000
_cell.angle_alpha   90.00
_cell.angle_beta   90.00
_cell.angle_gamma   90.00
#
_symmetry.space_group_name_H-M   'P 1'
#
loop_
_entity.id
_entity.type
_entity.pdbx_description
1 polymer ?
#
loop_
_entity_poly.entity_id
_entity_poly.type
_entity_poly.pdbx_seq_one_letter_code
_entity_poly.pdbx_strand_id
1 'polypeptide(L)'
;MKKVKPIMFDFSRSEKVLLVLMVIGLVGAVQVGLDRHEVESANRNVEIIVDGRDLLTLSNAVGLSPVDTAQRLKGAGATCLAASEISLGELERRGSVTLLVWEEDKVFLSFADSALAEAAKDALMKRFPGVEISLSLIQTAKDAAQRRPIAIPPSQKMDSCLIVKGNLELLKETALLLDPEQVKAAQAANLRLAARLINTAFFEPESITFALSAAEQAGA
;
A
#
# COMPACT_ATOMS: atom_id res chain seq x y z
N MET A 1 -0.70 33.32 76.26
CA MET A 1 -0.55 32.68 74.93
C MET A 1 -0.98 31.21 75.05
N LYS A 2 -2.10 30.80 74.46
CA LYS A 2 -2.60 29.41 74.53
C LYS A 2 -1.75 28.52 73.61
N LYS A 3 -1.06 27.53 74.18
CA LYS A 3 -0.36 26.48 73.41
C LYS A 3 -1.40 25.66 72.64
N VAL A 4 -1.31 25.66 71.31
CA VAL A 4 -2.06 24.74 70.44
C VAL A 4 -1.48 23.33 70.68
N LYS A 5 -2.29 22.42 71.23
CA LYS A 5 -1.92 21.01 71.38
C LYS A 5 -1.88 20.38 69.97
N PRO A 6 -0.81 19.67 69.59
CA PRO A 6 -0.81 18.91 68.35
C PRO A 6 -1.86 17.79 68.47
N ILE A 7 -2.76 17.72 67.49
CA ILE A 7 -3.72 16.63 67.35
C ILE A 7 -2.92 15.41 66.90
N MET A 8 -2.46 14.62 67.86
CA MET A 8 -1.78 13.36 67.62
C MET A 8 -2.87 12.30 67.41
N PHE A 9 -3.16 11.98 66.15
CA PHE A 9 -4.06 10.88 65.80
C PHE A 9 -3.40 9.55 66.17
N ASP A 10 -3.83 8.94 67.27
CA ASP A 10 -3.40 7.60 67.66
C ASP A 10 -4.29 6.56 66.98
N PHE A 11 -3.85 6.09 65.81
CA PHE A 11 -4.55 5.05 65.06
C PHE A 11 -4.26 3.67 65.66
N SER A 12 -5.32 2.93 65.97
CA SER A 12 -5.29 1.50 66.29
C SER A 12 -4.65 0.69 65.15
N ARG A 13 -4.16 -0.53 65.45
CA ARG A 13 -3.54 -1.41 64.43
C ARG A 13 -4.45 -1.62 63.21
N SER A 14 -5.74 -1.77 63.42
CA SER A 14 -6.75 -1.93 62.37
C SER A 14 -6.89 -0.69 61.49
N GLU A 15 -6.91 0.51 62.08
CA GLU A 15 -7.01 1.76 61.32
C GLU A 15 -5.75 2.02 60.50
N LYS A 16 -4.57 1.66 61.02
CA LYS A 16 -3.31 1.73 60.27
C LYS A 16 -3.32 0.81 59.04
N VAL A 17 -3.84 -0.42 59.19
CA VAL A 17 -3.98 -1.36 58.06
C VAL A 17 -4.95 -0.82 57.02
N LEU A 18 -6.09 -0.28 57.46
CA LEU A 18 -7.10 0.28 56.58
C LEU A 18 -6.57 1.50 55.82
N LEU A 19 -5.80 2.35 56.49
CA LEU A 19 -5.14 3.51 55.89
C LEU A 19 -4.14 3.09 54.81
N VAL A 20 -3.33 2.05 55.06
CA VAL A 20 -2.40 1.50 54.04
C VAL A 20 -3.15 0.97 52.82
N LEU A 21 -4.23 0.21 53.02
CA LEU A 21 -5.07 -0.28 51.93
C LEU A 21 -5.68 0.87 51.11
N MET A 22 -6.12 1.93 51.78
CA MET A 22 -6.69 3.11 51.12
C MET A 22 -5.64 3.85 50.29
N VAL A 23 -4.41 3.98 50.81
CA VAL A 23 -3.28 4.58 50.07
C VAL A 23 -2.92 3.75 48.85
N ILE A 24 -2.88 2.42 48.97
CA ILE A 24 -2.61 1.53 47.82
C ILE A 24 -3.69 1.68 46.76
N GLY A 25 -4.97 1.68 47.16
CA GLY A 25 -6.09 1.90 46.24
C GLY A 25 -6.03 3.26 45.55
N LEU A 26 -5.66 4.32 46.29
CA LEU A 26 -5.50 5.66 45.75
C LEU A 26 -4.36 5.73 44.73
N VAL A 27 -3.20 5.17 45.04
CA VAL A 27 -2.05 5.12 44.12
C VAL A 27 -2.40 4.35 42.85
N GLY A 28 -3.08 3.21 42.98
CA GLY A 28 -3.55 2.44 41.83
C GLY A 28 -4.54 3.24 40.97
N ALA A 29 -5.49 3.95 41.58
CA ALA A 29 -6.45 4.78 40.86
C ALA A 29 -5.78 5.95 40.12
N VAL A 30 -4.78 6.58 40.72
CA VAL A 30 -4.01 7.67 40.08
C VAL A 30 -3.23 7.13 38.88
N GLN A 31 -2.56 5.98 39.01
CA GLN A 31 -1.82 5.39 37.90
C GLN A 31 -2.73 5.08 36.71
N VAL A 32 -3.87 4.43 36.94
CA VAL A 32 -4.86 4.13 35.90
C VAL A 32 -5.40 5.42 35.24
N GLY A 33 -5.59 6.48 36.02
CA GLY A 33 -6.01 7.78 35.50
C GLY A 33 -4.98 8.42 34.57
N LEU A 34 -3.69 8.32 34.90
CA LEU A 34 -2.59 8.82 34.06
C LEU A 34 -2.45 8.01 32.78
N ASP A 35 -2.44 6.67 32.88
CA ASP A 35 -2.37 5.78 31.72
C ASP A 35 -3.53 6.04 30.75
N ARG A 36 -4.74 6.22 31.30
CA ARG A 36 -5.92 6.57 30.52
C ARG A 36 -5.80 7.93 29.85
N HIS A 37 -5.24 8.92 30.53
CA HIS A 37 -5.06 10.26 29.97
C HIS A 37 -4.07 10.26 28.79
N GLU A 38 -2.97 9.50 28.89
CA GLU A 38 -2.03 9.33 27.77
C GLU A 38 -2.69 8.67 26.56
N VAL A 39 -3.45 7.58 26.79
CA VAL A 39 -4.16 6.86 25.72
C VAL A 39 -5.24 7.73 25.07
N GLU A 40 -6.03 8.46 25.86
CA GLU A 40 -7.07 9.36 25.33
C GLU A 40 -6.47 10.58 24.61
N SER A 41 -5.32 11.08 25.06
CA SER A 41 -4.58 12.15 24.37
C SER A 41 -4.04 11.68 23.02
N ALA A 42 -3.51 10.46 22.95
CA ALA A 42 -3.03 9.86 21.70
C ALA A 42 -4.18 9.57 20.71
N ASN A 43 -5.34 9.13 21.20
CA ASN A 43 -6.49 8.77 20.37
C ASN A 43 -7.43 9.94 20.01
N ARG A 44 -7.15 11.17 20.45
CA ARG A 44 -7.98 12.34 20.14
C ARG A 44 -7.86 12.84 18.70
N ASN A 45 -6.84 12.39 17.98
CA ASN A 45 -6.65 12.72 16.56
C ASN A 45 -7.35 11.67 15.71
N VAL A 46 -8.58 11.98 15.28
CA VAL A 46 -9.28 11.16 14.28
C VAL A 46 -8.56 11.32 12.95
N GLU A 47 -7.93 10.25 12.47
CA GLU A 47 -7.37 10.23 11.11
C GLU A 47 -8.50 10.16 10.09
N ILE A 48 -8.60 11.19 9.26
CA ILE A 48 -9.48 11.18 8.09
C ILE A 48 -8.70 10.54 6.95
N ILE A 49 -9.13 9.35 6.57
CA ILE A 49 -8.60 8.55 5.45
C ILE A 49 -9.54 8.70 4.27
N VAL A 50 -9.01 9.13 3.13
CA VAL A 50 -9.76 9.21 1.86
C VAL A 50 -9.42 8.01 1.00
N ASP A 51 -10.42 7.42 0.33
CA ASP A 51 -10.17 6.35 -0.64
C ASP A 51 -9.52 6.92 -1.91
N GLY A 52 -8.40 6.34 -2.33
CA GLY A 52 -7.66 6.77 -3.51
C GLY A 52 -8.42 6.55 -4.83
N ARG A 53 -9.31 5.55 -4.93
CA ARG A 53 -10.16 5.36 -6.10
C ARG A 53 -11.24 6.43 -6.17
N ASP A 54 -11.85 6.77 -5.03
CA ASP A 54 -12.83 7.85 -4.96
C ASP A 54 -12.18 9.20 -5.25
N LEU A 55 -10.92 9.39 -4.81
CA LEU A 55 -10.13 10.56 -5.17
C LEU A 55 -10.01 10.69 -6.70
N LEU A 56 -9.61 9.63 -7.40
CA LEU A 56 -9.49 9.67 -8.87
C LEU A 56 -10.84 9.93 -9.56
N THR A 57 -11.90 9.26 -9.11
CA THR A 57 -13.26 9.49 -9.62
C THR A 57 -13.69 10.95 -9.40
N LEU A 58 -13.42 11.50 -8.22
CA LEU A 58 -13.74 12.88 -7.88
C LEU A 58 -12.92 13.88 -8.70
N SER A 59 -11.62 13.62 -8.89
CA SER A 59 -10.75 14.43 -9.74
C SER A 59 -11.29 14.54 -11.16
N ASN A 60 -11.66 13.39 -11.74
CA ASN A 60 -12.24 13.31 -13.07
C ASN A 60 -13.59 14.04 -13.14
N ALA A 61 -14.45 13.89 -12.13
CA ALA A 61 -15.76 14.55 -12.09
C ALA A 61 -15.66 16.08 -11.99
N VAL A 62 -14.65 16.59 -11.28
CA VAL A 62 -14.45 18.04 -11.07
C VAL A 62 -13.54 18.65 -12.16
N GLY A 63 -12.92 17.83 -13.02
CA GLY A 63 -11.98 18.28 -14.04
C GLY A 63 -10.66 18.80 -13.47
N LEU A 64 -10.23 18.27 -12.32
CA LEU A 64 -8.97 18.61 -11.67
C LEU A 64 -7.98 17.45 -11.76
N SER A 65 -6.69 17.75 -11.60
CA SER A 65 -5.71 16.67 -11.47
C SER A 65 -5.90 15.92 -10.13
N PRO A 66 -5.50 14.64 -10.05
CA PRO A 66 -5.45 13.90 -8.79
C PRO A 66 -4.65 14.61 -7.69
N VAL A 67 -3.56 15.28 -8.07
CA VAL A 67 -2.70 16.05 -7.15
C VAL A 67 -3.45 17.24 -6.58
N ASP A 68 -4.11 18.05 -7.42
CA ASP A 68 -4.85 19.23 -6.96
C ASP A 68 -6.03 18.84 -6.07
N THR A 69 -6.68 17.73 -6.41
CA THR A 69 -7.79 17.18 -5.61
C THR A 69 -7.29 16.71 -4.25
N ALA A 70 -6.16 15.99 -4.20
CA ALA A 70 -5.52 15.57 -2.96
C ALA A 70 -5.13 16.76 -2.07
N GLN A 71 -4.58 17.83 -2.67
CA GLN A 71 -4.23 19.05 -1.94
C GLN A 71 -5.46 19.77 -1.38
N ARG A 72 -6.57 19.82 -2.11
CA ARG A 72 -7.83 20.37 -1.60
C ARG A 72 -8.39 19.55 -0.44
N LEU A 73 -8.34 18.22 -0.55
CA LEU A 73 -8.76 17.32 0.52
C LEU A 73 -7.87 17.46 1.76
N LYS A 74 -6.55 17.61 1.58
CA LYS A 74 -5.61 17.95 2.67
C LYS A 74 -6.02 19.25 3.36
N GLY A 75 -6.31 20.29 2.58
CA GLY A 75 -6.80 21.57 3.10
C GLY A 75 -8.13 21.47 3.85
N ALA A 76 -8.97 20.49 3.50
CA ALA A 76 -10.24 20.19 4.16
C ALA A 76 -10.10 19.28 5.40
N GLY A 77 -8.88 18.86 5.78
CA GLY A 77 -8.62 18.05 6.97
C GLY A 77 -8.33 16.58 6.70
N ALA A 78 -8.23 16.13 5.45
CA ALA A 78 -7.74 14.79 5.15
C ALA A 78 -6.31 14.61 5.67
N THR A 79 -6.06 13.49 6.34
CA THR A 79 -4.74 13.20 6.94
C THR A 79 -4.01 12.09 6.19
N CYS A 80 -4.76 11.17 5.58
CA CYS A 80 -4.27 9.96 4.95
C CYS A 80 -5.03 9.67 3.64
N LEU A 81 -4.36 9.03 2.70
CA LEU A 81 -4.93 8.50 1.46
C LEU A 81 -4.75 6.98 1.43
N ALA A 82 -5.85 6.25 1.25
CA ALA A 82 -5.84 4.81 1.04
C ALA A 82 -5.52 4.50 -0.43
N ALA A 83 -4.27 4.17 -0.72
CA ALA A 83 -3.82 3.80 -2.05
C ALA A 83 -4.17 2.34 -2.34
N SER A 84 -4.97 2.10 -3.37
CA SER A 84 -5.36 0.75 -3.78
C SER A 84 -4.32 0.11 -4.69
N GLU A 85 -4.25 -1.22 -4.70
CA GLU A 85 -3.54 -1.91 -5.76
C GLU A 85 -4.21 -1.70 -7.12
N ILE A 86 -3.37 -1.72 -8.16
CA ILE A 86 -3.74 -1.65 -9.57
C ILE A 86 -3.22 -2.88 -10.30
N SER A 87 -4.04 -3.40 -11.22
CA SER A 87 -3.70 -4.53 -12.07
C SER A 87 -3.02 -4.10 -13.37
N LEU A 88 -2.31 -5.02 -14.04
CA LEU A 88 -1.73 -4.73 -15.35
C LEU A 88 -2.80 -4.39 -16.39
N GLY A 89 -3.98 -5.03 -16.34
CA GLY A 89 -5.10 -4.70 -17.22
C GLY A 89 -5.67 -3.31 -16.95
N GLU A 90 -5.68 -2.84 -15.71
CA GLU A 90 -6.06 -1.46 -15.38
C GLU A 90 -5.01 -0.45 -15.87
N LEU A 91 -3.72 -0.75 -15.70
CA LEU A 91 -2.63 0.07 -16.24
C LEU A 91 -2.66 0.13 -17.77
N GLU A 92 -3.05 -0.95 -18.43
CA GLU A 92 -3.26 -1.01 -19.88
C GLU A 92 -4.37 -0.08 -20.34
N ARG A 93 -5.54 -0.14 -19.67
CA ARG A 93 -6.67 0.74 -19.97
C ARG A 93 -6.34 2.22 -19.79
N ARG A 94 -5.42 2.55 -18.87
CA ARG A 94 -4.90 3.91 -18.67
C ARG A 94 -3.80 4.30 -19.67
N GLY A 95 -3.34 3.38 -20.51
CA GLY A 95 -2.24 3.60 -21.46
C GLY A 95 -0.86 3.73 -20.80
N SER A 96 -0.74 3.38 -19.51
CA SER A 96 0.54 3.38 -18.79
C SER A 96 1.39 2.15 -19.12
N VAL A 97 0.73 1.07 -19.56
CA VAL A 97 1.35 -0.19 -19.99
C VAL A 97 0.71 -0.63 -21.31
N THR A 98 1.48 -1.30 -22.15
CA THR A 98 0.98 -2.01 -23.32
C THR A 98 1.33 -3.49 -23.17
N LEU A 99 0.33 -4.37 -23.24
CA LEU A 99 0.53 -5.81 -23.17
C LEU A 99 0.38 -6.43 -24.57
N LEU A 100 1.37 -7.22 -24.98
CA LEU A 100 1.40 -7.89 -26.29
C LEU A 100 1.77 -9.36 -26.11
N VAL A 101 1.00 -10.25 -26.71
CA VAL A 101 1.36 -11.68 -26.76
C VAL A 101 2.50 -11.85 -27.77
N TRP A 102 3.62 -12.40 -27.32
CA TRP A 102 4.80 -12.64 -28.14
C TRP A 102 4.82 -14.07 -28.69
N GLU A 103 4.69 -15.04 -27.79
CA GLU A 103 4.59 -16.50 -28.03
C GLU A 103 3.43 -17.04 -27.18
N GLU A 104 3.04 -18.31 -27.36
CA GLU A 104 1.89 -18.93 -26.66
C GLU A 104 1.96 -18.76 -25.13
N ASP A 105 3.17 -18.66 -24.57
CA ASP A 105 3.42 -18.53 -23.13
C ASP A 105 4.23 -17.28 -22.74
N LYS A 106 4.48 -16.33 -23.66
CA LYS A 106 5.27 -15.10 -23.36
C LYS A 106 4.50 -13.83 -23.68
N VAL A 107 4.45 -12.95 -22.68
CA VAL A 107 3.84 -11.62 -22.77
C VAL A 107 4.91 -10.54 -22.70
N PHE A 108 4.86 -9.64 -23.67
CA PHE A 108 5.66 -8.44 -23.73
C PHE A 108 4.92 -7.27 -23.06
N LEU A 109 5.54 -6.67 -22.06
CA LEU A 109 5.04 -5.52 -21.33
C LEU A 109 5.90 -4.29 -21.70
N SER A 110 5.28 -3.28 -22.30
CA SER A 110 5.92 -1.99 -22.54
C SER A 110 5.37 -0.96 -21.57
N PHE A 111 6.24 -0.24 -20.87
CA PHE A 111 5.84 0.76 -19.88
C PHE A 111 6.13 2.17 -20.40
N ALA A 112 5.23 3.10 -20.10
CA ALA A 112 5.43 4.51 -20.40
C ALA A 112 6.49 5.20 -19.52
N ASP A 113 6.81 4.60 -18.36
CA ASP A 113 7.75 5.12 -17.37
C ASP A 113 8.72 4.03 -16.92
N SER A 114 10.02 4.34 -16.93
CA SER A 114 11.07 3.43 -16.45
C SER A 114 10.97 3.12 -14.96
N ALA A 115 10.50 4.06 -14.13
CA ALA A 115 10.29 3.82 -12.70
C ALA A 115 9.15 2.82 -12.47
N LEU A 116 8.08 2.93 -13.25
CA LEU A 116 6.98 1.98 -13.25
C LEU A 116 7.42 0.59 -13.71
N ALA A 117 8.28 0.53 -14.74
CA ALA A 117 8.82 -0.74 -15.23
C ALA A 117 9.67 -1.47 -14.17
N GLU A 118 10.55 -0.77 -13.47
CA GLU A 118 11.38 -1.38 -12.43
C GLU A 118 10.53 -1.82 -11.23
N ALA A 119 9.57 -0.98 -10.80
CA ALA A 119 8.63 -1.36 -9.76
C ALA A 119 7.79 -2.58 -10.15
N ALA A 120 7.29 -2.63 -11.39
CA ALA A 120 6.52 -3.76 -11.91
C ALA A 120 7.36 -5.04 -11.95
N LYS A 121 8.61 -4.95 -12.39
CA LYS A 121 9.56 -6.07 -12.37
C LYS A 121 9.77 -6.59 -10.95
N ASP A 122 10.06 -5.71 -10.00
CA ASP A 122 10.26 -6.10 -8.60
C ASP A 122 9.02 -6.75 -8.00
N ALA A 123 7.83 -6.21 -8.31
CA ALA A 123 6.56 -6.79 -7.88
C ALA A 123 6.30 -8.15 -8.53
N LEU A 124 6.57 -8.31 -9.83
CA LEU A 124 6.44 -9.57 -10.54
C LEU A 124 7.40 -10.63 -9.99
N MET A 125 8.67 -10.30 -9.76
CA MET A 125 9.65 -11.23 -9.18
C MET A 125 9.24 -11.69 -7.78
N LYS A 126 8.68 -10.79 -6.95
CA LYS A 126 8.25 -11.13 -5.59
C LYS A 126 6.96 -11.95 -5.57
N ARG A 127 6.00 -11.63 -6.44
CA ARG A 127 4.68 -12.27 -6.46
C ARG A 127 4.66 -13.58 -7.23
N PHE A 128 5.62 -13.77 -8.15
CA PHE A 128 5.76 -14.97 -8.96
C PHE A 128 7.19 -15.54 -8.89
N PRO A 129 7.55 -16.26 -7.80
CA PRO A 129 8.82 -16.95 -7.73
C PRO A 129 8.87 -18.06 -8.81
N GLY A 130 9.82 -17.95 -9.75
CA GLY A 130 10.00 -18.91 -10.85
C GLY A 130 9.63 -18.39 -12.25
N VAL A 131 9.18 -17.14 -12.37
CA VAL A 131 8.98 -16.51 -13.69
C VAL A 131 10.33 -16.05 -14.25
N GLU A 132 10.67 -16.53 -15.44
CA GLU A 132 11.79 -16.00 -16.22
C GLU A 132 11.43 -14.59 -16.72
N ILE A 133 11.95 -13.57 -16.02
CA ILE A 133 11.83 -12.18 -16.43
C ILE A 133 13.13 -11.76 -17.10
N SER A 134 13.11 -11.63 -18.42
CA SER A 134 14.24 -11.05 -19.16
C SER A 134 14.01 -9.54 -19.33
N LEU A 135 14.83 -8.74 -18.65
CA LEU A 135 14.98 -7.32 -18.95
C LEU A 135 15.76 -7.17 -20.26
N SER A 136 15.07 -6.95 -21.37
CA SER A 136 15.73 -6.51 -22.60
C SER A 136 15.64 -4.99 -22.74
N LEU A 137 16.74 -4.30 -22.44
CA LEU A 137 16.93 -2.88 -22.80
C LEU A 137 16.98 -2.76 -24.33
N ILE A 138 15.83 -2.47 -24.96
CA ILE A 138 15.63 -1.80 -26.28
C ILE A 138 16.26 -2.47 -27.54
N GLN A 139 17.39 -3.17 -27.45
CA GLN A 139 18.09 -3.81 -28.57
C GLN A 139 17.35 -5.07 -29.03
N THR A 140 16.90 -5.91 -28.09
CA THR A 140 16.11 -7.11 -28.44
C THR A 140 14.74 -6.75 -29.00
N ALA A 141 14.11 -5.65 -28.55
CA ALA A 141 12.82 -5.20 -29.10
C ALA A 141 12.95 -4.70 -30.55
N LYS A 142 14.07 -4.05 -30.93
CA LYS A 142 14.34 -3.68 -32.33
C LYS A 142 14.64 -4.89 -33.21
N ASP A 143 15.44 -5.84 -32.75
CA ASP A 143 15.74 -7.08 -33.49
C ASP A 143 14.52 -7.99 -33.63
N ALA A 144 13.60 -7.91 -32.67
CA ALA A 144 12.43 -8.75 -32.64
C ALA A 144 11.22 -8.11 -33.36
N ALA A 145 11.14 -6.78 -33.41
CA ALA A 145 10.27 -6.03 -34.33
C ALA A 145 10.68 -6.21 -35.82
N GLN A 146 11.94 -6.57 -36.11
CA GLN A 146 12.37 -6.95 -37.46
C GLN A 146 11.84 -8.33 -37.91
N ARG A 147 11.51 -9.23 -36.97
CA ARG A 147 11.04 -10.59 -37.29
C ARG A 147 9.53 -10.71 -37.46
N ARG A 148 8.76 -9.83 -36.81
CA ARG A 148 7.32 -9.65 -37.05
C ARG A 148 6.98 -8.17 -36.93
N PRO A 149 6.24 -7.59 -37.90
CA PRO A 149 5.79 -6.21 -37.81
C PRO A 149 4.69 -6.13 -36.74
N ILE A 150 5.12 -6.02 -35.49
CA ILE A 150 4.23 -5.63 -34.41
C ILE A 150 3.99 -4.14 -34.64
N ALA A 151 2.74 -3.77 -34.93
CA ALA A 151 2.33 -2.38 -35.03
C ALA A 151 2.34 -1.77 -33.62
N ILE A 152 3.51 -1.34 -33.17
CA ILE A 152 3.69 -0.64 -31.91
C ILE A 152 3.16 0.79 -32.15
N PRO A 153 2.15 1.26 -31.39
CA PRO A 153 1.64 2.61 -31.56
C PRO A 153 2.78 3.62 -31.35
N PRO A 154 3.01 4.56 -32.29
CA PRO A 154 4.15 5.48 -32.29
C PRO A 154 4.14 6.51 -31.15
N SER A 155 3.12 6.49 -30.28
CA SER A 155 2.91 7.46 -29.20
C SER A 155 3.63 7.12 -27.89
N GLN A 156 4.21 5.92 -27.74
CA GLN A 156 4.90 5.51 -26.51
C GLN A 156 6.42 5.54 -26.73
N LYS A 157 7.13 6.37 -25.96
CA LYS A 157 8.59 6.25 -25.83
C LYS A 157 8.88 4.90 -25.18
N MET A 158 9.50 3.99 -25.92
CA MET A 158 9.97 2.69 -25.42
C MET A 158 11.20 2.92 -24.52
N ASP A 159 10.98 3.40 -23.31
CA ASP A 159 12.07 3.62 -22.36
C ASP A 159 12.35 2.35 -21.53
N SER A 160 11.37 1.45 -21.36
CA SER A 160 11.54 0.19 -20.62
C SER A 160 10.55 -0.90 -21.03
N CYS A 161 11.04 -2.14 -21.20
CA CYS A 161 10.24 -3.30 -21.62
C CYS A 161 10.59 -4.54 -20.77
N LEU A 162 9.59 -5.36 -20.48
CA LEU A 162 9.73 -6.64 -19.78
C LEU A 162 9.11 -7.77 -20.61
N ILE A 163 9.77 -8.91 -20.66
CA ILE A 163 9.19 -10.16 -21.19
C ILE A 163 8.90 -11.05 -19.99
N VAL A 164 7.66 -11.50 -19.88
CA VAL A 164 7.15 -12.31 -18.77
C VAL A 164 6.58 -13.59 -19.35
N LYS A 165 7.02 -14.74 -18.85
CA LYS A 165 6.40 -16.03 -19.18
C LYS A 165 5.12 -16.21 -18.36
N GLY A 166 3.97 -16.37 -18.99
CA GLY A 166 2.68 -16.55 -18.31
C GLY A 166 1.45 -16.33 -19.19
N ASN A 167 0.28 -16.66 -18.64
CA ASN A 167 -1.01 -16.41 -19.28
C ASN A 167 -1.37 -14.93 -19.20
N LEU A 168 -1.67 -14.32 -20.35
CA LEU A 168 -2.04 -12.91 -20.45
C LEU A 168 -3.26 -12.54 -19.59
N GLU A 169 -4.30 -13.38 -19.55
CA GLU A 169 -5.52 -13.09 -18.79
C GLU A 169 -5.24 -13.05 -17.29
N LEU A 170 -4.47 -14.02 -16.79
CA LEU A 170 -4.05 -14.05 -15.39
C LEU A 170 -3.19 -12.83 -15.04
N LEU A 171 -2.25 -12.45 -15.92
CA LEU A 171 -1.43 -11.26 -15.73
C LEU A 171 -2.26 -9.96 -15.71
N LYS A 172 -3.29 -9.87 -16.56
CA LYS A 172 -4.18 -8.70 -16.62
C LYS A 172 -5.00 -8.53 -15.35
N GLU A 173 -5.43 -9.61 -14.71
CA GLU A 173 -6.20 -9.58 -13.47
C GLU A 173 -5.33 -9.42 -12.22
N THR A 174 -4.02 -9.68 -12.33
CA THR A 174 -3.12 -9.61 -11.18
C THR A 174 -2.90 -8.16 -10.75
N ALA A 175 -3.38 -7.81 -9.57
CA ALA A 175 -3.00 -6.59 -8.86
C ALA A 175 -1.55 -6.72 -8.37
N LEU A 176 -0.68 -5.80 -8.82
CA LEU A 176 0.77 -5.94 -8.67
C LEU A 176 1.40 -4.80 -7.87
N LEU A 177 0.90 -3.59 -8.08
CA LEU A 177 1.48 -2.36 -7.56
C LEU A 177 0.40 -1.54 -6.88
N LEU A 178 0.80 -0.70 -5.93
CA LEU A 178 -0.07 0.41 -5.54
C LEU A 178 -0.21 1.39 -6.70
N ASP A 179 -1.42 1.90 -6.91
CA ASP A 179 -1.74 2.80 -8.02
C ASP A 179 -0.78 4.02 -8.02
N PRO A 180 0.10 4.14 -9.04
CA PRO A 180 1.13 5.18 -9.08
C PRO A 180 0.56 6.59 -9.05
N GLU A 181 -0.62 6.82 -9.62
CA GLU A 181 -1.27 8.13 -9.60
C GLU A 181 -1.73 8.49 -8.19
N GLN A 182 -2.26 7.51 -7.44
CA GLN A 182 -2.68 7.71 -6.05
C GLN A 182 -1.47 7.94 -5.14
N VAL A 183 -0.39 7.17 -5.33
CA VAL A 183 0.86 7.35 -4.58
C VAL A 183 1.46 8.72 -4.84
N LYS A 184 1.51 9.15 -6.11
CA LYS A 184 2.01 10.47 -6.49
C LYS A 184 1.14 11.60 -5.92
N ALA A 185 -0.18 11.45 -5.97
CA ALA A 185 -1.10 12.42 -5.39
C ALA A 185 -0.94 12.56 -3.87
N ALA A 186 -0.81 11.44 -3.15
CA ALA A 186 -0.57 11.44 -1.71
C ALA A 186 0.76 12.11 -1.34
N GLN A 187 1.85 11.75 -2.04
CA GLN A 187 3.17 12.34 -1.82
C GLN A 187 3.17 13.84 -2.10
N ALA A 188 2.58 14.27 -3.22
CA ALA A 188 2.51 15.68 -3.59
C ALA A 188 1.63 16.53 -2.65
N ALA A 189 0.61 15.92 -2.05
CA ALA A 189 -0.26 16.57 -1.07
C ALA A 189 0.22 16.43 0.39
N ASN A 190 1.35 15.76 0.62
CA ASN A 190 1.85 15.43 1.96
C ASN A 190 0.80 14.74 2.86
N LEU A 191 0.09 13.77 2.26
CA LEU A 191 -0.83 12.87 2.94
C LEU A 191 -0.08 11.60 3.34
N ARG A 192 -0.41 11.04 4.50
CA ARG A 192 0.04 9.68 4.86
C ARG A 192 -0.55 8.68 3.87
N LEU A 193 0.16 7.59 3.63
CA LEU A 193 -0.30 6.56 2.71
C LEU A 193 -0.73 5.32 3.50
N ALA A 194 -1.97 4.88 3.30
CA ALA A 194 -2.45 3.58 3.77
C ALA A 194 -2.55 2.65 2.57
N ALA A 195 -1.78 1.56 2.55
CA ALA A 195 -1.87 0.57 1.48
C ALA A 195 -3.16 -0.25 1.62
N ARG A 196 -3.96 -0.30 0.56
CA ARG A 196 -5.15 -1.14 0.46
C ARG A 196 -4.87 -2.25 -0.54
N LEU A 197 -4.34 -3.34 -0.01
CA LEU A 197 -4.02 -4.54 -0.78
C LEU A 197 -5.29 -5.33 -1.08
N ILE A 198 -5.41 -5.81 -2.29
CA ILE A 198 -6.53 -6.63 -2.73
C ILE A 198 -6.12 -8.09 -2.55
N ASN A 199 -7.03 -8.88 -1.99
CA ASN A 199 -6.88 -10.32 -2.00
C ASN A 199 -7.15 -10.82 -3.42
N THR A 200 -6.09 -11.12 -4.19
CA THR A 200 -6.22 -11.62 -5.57
C THR A 200 -6.27 -13.15 -5.61
N ALA A 201 -6.79 -13.71 -6.71
CA ALA A 201 -6.96 -15.16 -6.93
C ALA A 201 -5.65 -15.99 -6.78
N PHE A 202 -4.48 -15.35 -6.75
CA PHE A 202 -3.20 -16.01 -6.45
C PHE A 202 -3.06 -16.53 -5.02
N PHE A 203 -3.95 -16.13 -4.11
CA PHE A 203 -4.04 -16.68 -2.76
C PHE A 203 -5.07 -17.83 -2.66
N GLU A 204 -5.68 -18.25 -3.77
CA GLU A 204 -6.51 -19.45 -3.80
C GLU A 204 -5.63 -20.71 -3.76
N PRO A 205 -6.06 -21.79 -3.08
CA PRO A 205 -5.28 -23.01 -2.94
C PRO A 205 -4.78 -23.59 -4.28
N GLU A 206 -5.59 -23.49 -5.34
CA GLU A 206 -5.26 -24.00 -6.67
C GLU A 206 -4.10 -23.23 -7.33
N SER A 207 -4.08 -21.90 -7.17
CA SER A 207 -3.03 -21.01 -7.68
C SER A 207 -1.70 -21.22 -6.93
N ILE A 208 -1.78 -21.53 -5.63
CA ILE A 208 -0.64 -21.90 -4.80
C ILE A 208 -0.06 -23.24 -5.28
N THR A 209 -0.91 -24.23 -5.58
CA THR A 209 -0.45 -25.50 -6.17
C THR A 209 0.12 -25.34 -7.57
N PHE A 210 -0.45 -24.46 -8.40
CA PHE A 210 0.12 -24.13 -9.72
C PHE A 210 1.51 -23.51 -9.58
N ALA A 211 1.67 -22.51 -8.70
CA ALA A 211 2.96 -21.88 -8.42
C ALA A 211 3.98 -22.86 -7.82
N LEU A 212 3.57 -23.74 -6.89
CA LEU A 212 4.41 -24.80 -6.33
C LEU A 212 4.83 -25.81 -7.39
N SER A 213 3.91 -26.26 -8.24
CA SER A 213 4.21 -27.21 -9.31
C SER A 213 5.11 -26.60 -10.39
N ALA A 214 4.95 -25.31 -10.69
CA ALA A 214 5.82 -24.58 -11.60
C ALA A 214 7.22 -24.37 -11.00
N ALA A 215 7.32 -24.12 -9.69
CA ALA A 215 8.59 -24.02 -8.98
C ALA A 215 9.32 -25.38 -8.90
N GLU A 216 8.59 -26.46 -8.66
CA GLU A 216 9.11 -27.83 -8.63
C GLU A 216 9.60 -28.28 -10.02
N GLN A 217 8.87 -27.90 -11.08
CA GLN A 217 9.30 -28.11 -12.47
C GLN A 217 10.51 -27.24 -12.87
N ALA A 218 10.68 -26.08 -12.24
CA ALA A 218 11.85 -25.22 -12.40
C ALA A 218 13.04 -25.63 -11.51
N GLY A 219 12.89 -26.68 -10.68
CA GLY A 219 13.95 -27.24 -9.85
C GLY A 219 14.20 -26.52 -8.53
N ALA A 220 13.21 -25.78 -8.01
CA ALA A 220 13.21 -25.20 -6.67
C ALA A 220 12.74 -26.19 -5.60
#